data_AF-A0A6A6TAW1-F1
#
_entry.id   AF-A0A6A6TAW1-F1
#
_cell.length_a   1.000
_cell.length_b   1.000
_cell.length_c   1.000
_cell.angle_alpha   90.00
_cell.angle_beta   90.00
_cell.angle_gamma   90.00
#
_symmetry.space_group_name_H-M   'P 1'
#
loop_
_entity.id
_entity.type
_entity.pdbx_description
1 polymer ?
#
loop_
_entity_poly.entity_id
_entity_poly.type
_entity_poly.pdbx_seq_one_letter_code
_entity_poly.pdbx_strand_id
1 'polypeptide(L)'
;MTTAENESLTDEITSINSIYASDTLSVLSPPSSSSSSFLCSLRLPALPSITIRLEVPQNYPDTPPSILGTQSVGDDVPKGAGNQIVTLVRDVLAQVYRPGEPSIFDLLEDVREAIEKAEDQDISSLNPNNEVEHEQDHSQQPPTSHLQEDIGPEPPWIIAPPTTEKKSVFLARVAPVSSPAQAKSYIQHLLSTDKKAARATHNITAWRIHGLNGATYQDCDDDGETAAGGRVLHLMQLMDVWDVMIVVTRWYGGVLLGPDRFRIINSAARDAL
;
A
#
# COMPACT_ATOMS: atom_id res chain seq x y z
N MET A 1 -30.33 -7.13 -17.59
CA MET A 1 -29.32 -8.13 -17.16
C MET A 1 -28.21 -7.33 -16.52
N THR A 2 -28.17 -7.31 -15.19
CA THR A 2 -27.10 -6.70 -14.43
C THR A 2 -25.84 -7.54 -14.66
N THR A 3 -24.86 -6.98 -15.37
CA THR A 3 -23.47 -7.46 -15.33
C THR A 3 -23.13 -7.62 -13.86
N ALA A 4 -22.74 -8.83 -13.45
CA ALA A 4 -22.36 -9.04 -12.07
C ALA A 4 -21.05 -8.27 -11.84
N GLU A 5 -21.16 -7.15 -11.14
CA GLU A 5 -20.02 -6.34 -10.73
C GLU A 5 -19.38 -7.00 -9.51
N ASN A 6 -18.06 -7.15 -9.53
CA ASN A 6 -17.29 -7.50 -8.36
C ASN A 6 -16.77 -6.19 -7.75
N GLU A 7 -17.41 -5.74 -6.66
CA GLU A 7 -17.06 -4.47 -6.00
C GLU A 7 -15.58 -4.46 -5.59
N SER A 8 -15.10 -5.54 -4.96
CA SER A 8 -13.71 -5.65 -4.50
C SER A 8 -12.68 -5.50 -5.61
N LEU A 9 -12.91 -6.12 -6.77
CA LEU A 9 -12.07 -5.98 -7.95
C LEU A 9 -12.14 -4.56 -8.52
N THR A 10 -13.33 -3.97 -8.57
CA THR A 10 -13.55 -2.60 -9.08
C THR A 10 -12.81 -1.58 -8.22
N ASP A 11 -12.92 -1.73 -6.91
CA ASP A 11 -12.25 -0.91 -5.92
C ASP A 11 -10.72 -1.05 -6.02
N GLU A 12 -10.23 -2.27 -6.18
CA GLU A 12 -8.80 -2.55 -6.29
C GLU A 12 -8.22 -2.04 -7.61
N ILE A 13 -8.92 -2.19 -8.73
CA ILE A 13 -8.58 -1.54 -10.01
C ILE A 13 -8.43 -0.03 -9.79
N THR A 14 -9.42 0.58 -9.14
CA THR A 14 -9.43 2.03 -8.97
C THR A 14 -8.32 2.47 -8.00
N SER A 15 -8.08 1.72 -6.93
CA SER A 15 -6.99 1.97 -5.99
C SER A 15 -5.63 1.84 -6.67
N ILE A 16 -5.34 0.72 -7.33
CA ILE A 16 -4.07 0.46 -8.03
C ILE A 16 -3.84 1.54 -9.09
N ASN A 17 -4.83 1.81 -9.94
CA ASN A 17 -4.67 2.79 -11.01
C ASN A 17 -4.59 4.23 -10.51
N SER A 18 -5.05 4.51 -9.28
CA SER A 18 -4.81 5.79 -8.63
C SER A 18 -3.37 5.90 -8.15
N ILE A 19 -2.73 4.81 -7.72
CA ILE A 19 -1.37 4.78 -7.19
C ILE A 19 -0.35 4.83 -8.33
N TYR A 20 -0.53 3.98 -9.34
CA TYR A 20 0.36 3.85 -10.49
C TYR A 20 -0.25 4.54 -11.74
N ALA A 21 -0.21 3.88 -12.90
CA ALA A 21 -0.79 4.38 -14.13
C ALA A 21 -2.25 3.93 -14.28
N SER A 22 -3.03 4.69 -15.07
CA SER A 22 -4.46 4.39 -15.29
C SER A 22 -4.73 3.05 -15.98
N ASP A 23 -3.72 2.43 -16.58
CA ASP A 23 -3.77 1.14 -17.26
C ASP A 23 -3.04 0.02 -16.50
N THR A 24 -2.61 0.26 -15.25
CA THR A 24 -1.85 -0.72 -14.46
C THR A 24 -2.66 -2.01 -14.26
N LEU A 25 -3.93 -1.92 -13.86
CA LEU A 25 -4.87 -3.04 -13.85
C LEU A 25 -6.11 -2.69 -14.67
N SER A 26 -6.43 -3.48 -15.69
CA SER A 26 -7.58 -3.25 -16.57
C SER A 26 -8.37 -4.53 -16.86
N VAL A 27 -9.69 -4.40 -16.98
CA VAL A 27 -10.57 -5.50 -17.40
C VAL A 27 -10.55 -5.60 -18.93
N LEU A 28 -10.07 -6.73 -19.45
CA LEU A 28 -10.08 -7.06 -20.87
C LEU A 28 -11.44 -7.60 -21.32
N SER A 29 -12.09 -8.41 -20.47
CA SER A 29 -13.40 -8.98 -20.77
C SER A 29 -14.18 -9.24 -19.48
N PRO A 30 -15.43 -8.77 -19.38
CA PRO A 30 -16.31 -9.06 -18.25
C PRO A 30 -16.78 -10.52 -18.28
N PRO A 31 -17.36 -11.04 -17.16
CA PRO A 31 -17.95 -12.36 -17.13
C PRO A 31 -19.05 -12.49 -18.20
N SER A 32 -19.06 -13.64 -18.86
CA SER A 32 -20.04 -14.00 -19.89
C SER A 32 -20.97 -15.08 -19.35
N SER A 33 -22.06 -15.38 -20.08
CA SER A 33 -22.99 -16.46 -19.70
C SER A 33 -22.32 -17.83 -19.51
N SER A 34 -21.12 -18.02 -20.06
CA SER A 34 -20.31 -19.24 -19.98
C SER A 34 -19.12 -19.16 -19.02
N SER A 35 -18.75 -17.98 -18.52
CA SER A 35 -17.61 -17.81 -17.62
C SER A 35 -17.93 -16.82 -16.50
N SER A 36 -17.88 -17.29 -15.26
CA SER A 36 -18.03 -16.47 -14.04
C SER A 36 -16.70 -15.87 -13.62
N SER A 37 -15.89 -15.39 -14.56
CA SER A 37 -14.57 -14.81 -14.33
C SER A 37 -14.35 -13.57 -15.19
N PHE A 38 -13.60 -12.62 -14.65
CA PHE A 38 -13.11 -11.44 -15.34
C PHE A 38 -11.74 -11.75 -15.92
N LEU A 39 -11.53 -11.43 -17.19
CA LEU A 39 -10.20 -11.46 -17.78
C LEU A 39 -9.56 -10.08 -17.58
N CYS A 40 -8.42 -10.04 -16.91
CA CYS A 40 -7.72 -8.81 -16.56
C CYS A 40 -6.31 -8.77 -17.14
N SER A 41 -5.81 -7.56 -17.33
CA SER A 41 -4.45 -7.23 -17.74
C SER A 41 -3.78 -6.44 -16.62
N LEU A 42 -2.64 -6.93 -16.14
CA LEU A 42 -1.83 -6.30 -15.09
C LEU A 42 -0.47 -5.93 -15.66
N ARG A 43 -0.19 -4.64 -15.80
CA ARG A 43 1.14 -4.12 -16.14
C ARG A 43 1.98 -4.08 -14.86
N LEU A 44 3.19 -4.63 -14.90
CA LEU A 44 4.11 -4.58 -13.76
C LEU A 44 4.85 -3.23 -13.76
N PRO A 45 4.73 -2.39 -12.72
CA PRO A 45 5.43 -1.10 -12.67
C PRO A 45 6.95 -1.24 -12.77
N ALA A 46 7.53 -2.26 -12.13
CA ALA A 46 8.96 -2.54 -12.18
C ALA A 46 9.44 -3.00 -13.59
N LEU A 47 8.55 -3.61 -14.37
CA LEU A 47 8.85 -4.12 -15.72
C LEU A 47 7.74 -3.70 -16.69
N PRO A 48 7.69 -2.41 -17.08
CA PRO A 48 6.56 -1.85 -17.83
C PRO A 48 6.38 -2.49 -19.21
N SER A 49 7.43 -3.10 -19.76
CA SER A 49 7.42 -3.86 -21.02
C SER A 49 6.73 -5.22 -20.90
N ILE A 50 6.41 -5.70 -19.69
CA ILE A 50 5.71 -6.96 -19.46
C ILE A 50 4.34 -6.69 -18.87
N THR A 51 3.34 -7.34 -19.44
CA THR A 51 1.96 -7.30 -18.94
C THR A 51 1.48 -8.73 -18.74
N ILE A 52 0.84 -8.99 -17.60
CA ILE A 52 0.37 -10.31 -17.16
C ILE A 52 -1.13 -10.42 -17.41
N ARG A 53 -1.56 -11.58 -17.90
CA ARG A 53 -2.97 -11.92 -18.06
C ARG A 53 -3.43 -12.68 -16.83
N LEU A 54 -4.46 -12.15 -16.16
CA LEU A 54 -5.11 -12.78 -15.01
C LEU A 54 -6.54 -13.18 -15.35
N GLU A 55 -6.98 -14.28 -14.77
CA GLU A 55 -8.39 -14.60 -14.62
C GLU A 55 -8.80 -14.36 -13.17
N VAL A 56 -9.71 -13.42 -12.93
CA VAL A 56 -10.23 -13.10 -11.60
C VAL A 56 -11.62 -13.71 -11.45
N PRO A 57 -11.84 -14.63 -10.50
CA PRO A 57 -13.15 -15.26 -10.35
C PRO A 57 -14.18 -14.27 -9.81
N GLN A 58 -15.46 -14.49 -10.10
CA GLN A 58 -16.54 -13.58 -9.69
C GLN A 58 -16.68 -13.45 -8.16
N ASN A 59 -16.27 -14.47 -7.40
CA ASN A 59 -16.26 -14.47 -5.94
C ASN A 59 -14.93 -13.97 -5.33
N TYR A 60 -14.03 -13.37 -6.11
CA TYR A 60 -12.88 -12.65 -5.56
C TYR A 60 -13.34 -11.60 -4.53
N PRO A 61 -12.68 -11.45 -3.36
CA PRO A 61 -11.40 -12.04 -2.94
C PRO A 61 -11.49 -13.37 -2.18
N ASP A 62 -12.63 -14.05 -2.14
CA ASP A 62 -12.75 -15.36 -1.46
C ASP A 62 -12.08 -16.50 -2.23
N THR A 63 -11.76 -16.29 -3.51
CA THR A 63 -10.98 -17.19 -4.35
C THR A 63 -9.92 -16.38 -5.08
N PRO A 64 -8.66 -16.85 -5.12
CA PRO A 64 -7.58 -16.07 -5.69
C PRO A 64 -7.75 -15.90 -7.21
N PRO A 65 -7.15 -14.85 -7.78
CA PRO A 65 -6.97 -14.78 -9.23
C PRO A 65 -6.07 -15.92 -9.73
N SER A 66 -6.13 -16.22 -11.02
CA SER A 66 -5.27 -17.19 -11.69
C SER A 66 -4.38 -16.51 -12.72
N ILE A 67 -3.06 -16.75 -12.65
CA ILE A 67 -2.09 -16.20 -13.61
C ILE A 67 -2.06 -17.08 -14.86
N LEU A 68 -2.65 -16.60 -15.95
CA LEU A 68 -2.74 -17.35 -17.21
C LEU A 68 -1.44 -17.32 -18.00
N GLY A 69 -0.68 -16.24 -17.91
CA GLY A 69 0.58 -16.05 -18.63
C GLY A 69 0.85 -14.58 -18.92
N THR A 70 1.69 -14.30 -19.91
CA THR A 70 1.88 -12.93 -20.41
C THR A 70 0.73 -12.53 -21.32
N GLN A 71 0.23 -11.30 -21.14
CA GLN A 71 -0.67 -10.63 -22.07
C GLN A 71 0.11 -10.02 -23.24
N SER A 72 1.23 -9.36 -22.94
CA SER A 72 2.16 -8.76 -23.89
C SER A 72 3.56 -8.69 -23.30
N VAL A 73 4.55 -8.71 -24.18
CA VAL A 73 5.97 -8.58 -23.85
C VAL A 73 6.59 -7.65 -24.89
N GLY A 74 7.31 -6.63 -24.44
CA GLY A 74 8.01 -5.67 -25.31
C GLY A 74 9.20 -6.30 -26.05
N ASP A 75 9.59 -5.69 -27.16
CA ASP A 75 10.69 -6.16 -28.00
C ASP A 75 12.08 -6.08 -27.31
N ASP A 76 12.16 -5.27 -26.26
CA ASP A 76 13.31 -5.07 -25.37
C ASP A 76 13.51 -6.22 -24.36
N VAL A 77 12.53 -7.11 -24.21
CA VAL A 77 12.56 -8.18 -23.20
C VAL A 77 13.24 -9.44 -23.76
N PRO A 78 14.26 -10.00 -23.07
CA PRO A 78 14.92 -11.24 -23.50
C PRO A 78 13.95 -12.42 -23.66
N LYS A 79 14.20 -13.26 -24.67
CA LYS A 79 13.41 -14.48 -24.90
C LYS A 79 13.45 -15.37 -23.66
N GLY A 80 12.27 -15.70 -23.12
CA GLY A 80 12.11 -16.54 -21.95
C GLY A 80 11.92 -15.77 -20.63
N ALA A 81 12.29 -14.49 -20.56
CA ALA A 81 12.10 -13.68 -19.36
C ALA A 81 10.61 -13.56 -18.98
N GLY A 82 9.71 -13.41 -19.95
CA GLY A 82 8.26 -13.39 -19.69
C GLY A 82 7.74 -14.64 -18.96
N ASN A 83 8.28 -15.83 -19.26
CA ASN A 83 7.89 -17.06 -18.57
C ASN A 83 8.45 -17.12 -17.14
N GLN A 84 9.68 -16.63 -16.93
CA GLN A 84 10.27 -16.55 -15.59
C GLN A 84 9.47 -15.61 -14.70
N ILE A 85 9.08 -14.43 -15.22
CA ILE A 85 8.24 -13.48 -14.51
C ILE A 85 6.86 -14.08 -14.22
N VAL A 86 6.24 -14.80 -15.15
CA VAL A 86 4.97 -15.49 -14.88
C VAL A 86 5.09 -16.50 -13.75
N THR A 87 6.19 -17.26 -13.67
CA THR A 87 6.45 -18.18 -12.55
C THR A 87 6.60 -17.42 -11.24
N LEU A 88 7.41 -16.36 -11.23
CA LEU A 88 7.59 -15.51 -10.06
C LEU A 88 6.26 -14.95 -9.55
N VAL A 89 5.43 -14.39 -10.44
CA VAL A 89 4.11 -13.84 -10.10
C VAL A 89 3.18 -14.92 -9.51
N ARG A 90 3.25 -16.16 -9.99
CA ARG A 90 2.48 -17.27 -9.40
C ARG A 90 2.95 -17.62 -8.00
N ASP A 91 4.26 -17.68 -7.80
CA ASP A 91 4.87 -18.03 -6.52
C ASP A 91 4.57 -16.95 -5.46
N VAL A 92 4.63 -15.68 -5.85
CA VAL A 92 4.24 -14.55 -4.97
C VAL A 92 2.75 -14.60 -4.67
N LEU A 93 1.88 -14.81 -5.67
CA LEU A 93 0.44 -14.88 -5.45
C LEU A 93 0.06 -15.97 -4.43
N ALA A 94 0.75 -17.11 -4.47
CA ALA A 94 0.53 -18.20 -3.53
C ALA A 94 0.93 -17.83 -2.08
N GLN A 95 1.80 -16.84 -1.88
CA GLN A 95 2.25 -16.39 -0.56
C GLN A 95 1.37 -15.25 -0.01
N VAL A 96 0.98 -14.30 -0.86
CA VAL A 96 0.21 -13.11 -0.43
C VAL A 96 -1.27 -13.37 -0.22
N TYR A 97 -1.84 -14.34 -0.94
CA TYR A 97 -3.28 -14.53 -0.95
C TYR A 97 -3.83 -14.99 0.41
N ARG A 98 -4.88 -14.30 0.86
CA ARG A 98 -5.67 -14.66 2.03
C ARG A 98 -7.16 -14.60 1.67
N PRO A 99 -7.94 -15.66 1.92
CA PRO A 99 -9.37 -15.66 1.62
C PRO A 99 -10.11 -14.48 2.27
N GLY A 100 -10.85 -13.74 1.46
CA GLY A 100 -11.63 -12.58 1.90
C GLY A 100 -10.86 -11.26 1.89
N GLU A 101 -9.55 -11.27 1.57
CA GLU A 101 -8.71 -10.08 1.49
C GLU A 101 -8.25 -9.85 0.03
N PRO A 102 -8.41 -8.64 -0.53
CA PRO A 102 -7.89 -8.31 -1.86
C PRO A 102 -6.36 -8.39 -1.86
N SER A 103 -5.80 -9.01 -2.89
CA SER A 103 -4.39 -9.38 -2.94
C SER A 103 -3.67 -8.97 -4.23
N ILE A 104 -4.31 -8.27 -5.19
CA ILE A 104 -3.65 -7.89 -6.46
C ILE A 104 -2.65 -6.76 -6.23
N PHE A 105 -2.95 -5.79 -5.36
CA PHE A 105 -1.96 -4.77 -4.99
C PHE A 105 -0.79 -5.39 -4.23
N ASP A 106 -1.06 -6.27 -3.27
CA ASP A 106 0.00 -6.91 -2.49
C ASP A 106 0.87 -7.81 -3.39
N LEU A 107 0.25 -8.54 -4.32
CA LEU A 107 0.96 -9.25 -5.40
C LEU A 107 1.88 -8.32 -6.20
N LEU A 108 1.41 -7.12 -6.53
CA LEU A 108 2.18 -6.16 -7.33
C LEU A 108 3.43 -5.67 -6.58
N GLU A 109 3.29 -5.38 -5.29
CA GLU A 109 4.37 -4.93 -4.42
C GLU A 109 5.39 -6.04 -4.15
N ASP A 110 4.95 -7.24 -3.79
CA ASP A 110 5.85 -8.36 -3.51
C ASP A 110 6.57 -8.85 -4.77
N VAL A 111 5.92 -8.77 -5.95
CA VAL A 111 6.59 -9.03 -7.24
C VAL A 111 7.65 -7.98 -7.52
N ARG A 112 7.37 -6.70 -7.28
CA ARG A 112 8.35 -5.62 -7.43
C ARG A 112 9.56 -5.87 -6.52
N GLU A 113 9.33 -6.13 -5.23
CA GLU A 113 10.41 -6.39 -4.27
C GLU A 113 11.23 -7.62 -4.67
N ALA A 114 10.58 -8.68 -5.16
CA ALA A 114 11.27 -9.88 -5.61
C ALA A 114 12.11 -9.64 -6.88
N ILE A 115 11.67 -8.78 -7.80
CA ILE A 115 12.46 -8.37 -8.97
C ILE A 115 13.68 -7.55 -8.54
N GLU A 116 13.49 -6.55 -7.66
CA GLU A 116 14.58 -5.72 -7.14
C GLU A 116 15.64 -6.59 -6.43
N LYS A 117 15.21 -7.55 -5.61
CA LYS A 117 16.10 -8.54 -4.97
C LYS A 117 16.86 -9.42 -5.97
N ALA A 118 16.26 -9.79 -7.10
CA ALA A 118 16.91 -10.60 -8.12
C ALA A 118 17.96 -9.80 -8.91
N GLU A 119 17.67 -8.53 -9.21
CA GLU A 119 18.62 -7.61 -9.84
C GLU A 119 19.82 -7.32 -8.93
N ASP A 120 19.58 -7.10 -7.65
CA ASP A 120 20.63 -6.93 -6.65
C ASP A 120 21.50 -8.19 -6.49
N GLN A 121 20.95 -9.39 -6.69
CA GLN A 121 21.70 -10.65 -6.66
C GLN A 121 22.62 -10.84 -7.88
N ASP A 122 22.21 -10.38 -9.06
CA ASP A 122 23.09 -10.34 -10.24
C ASP A 122 24.24 -9.33 -10.06
N ILE A 123 23.99 -8.21 -9.38
CA ILE A 123 24.98 -7.14 -9.10
C ILE A 123 25.91 -7.47 -7.92
N SER A 124 25.43 -8.22 -6.91
CA SER A 124 26.18 -8.56 -5.69
C SER A 124 27.15 -9.74 -5.83
N SER A 125 27.29 -10.30 -7.03
CA SER A 125 28.38 -11.24 -7.37
C SER A 125 29.78 -10.60 -7.37
N LEU A 126 29.91 -9.33 -6.95
CA LEU A 126 31.17 -8.59 -6.84
C LEU A 126 31.54 -8.03 -5.46
N ASN A 127 30.82 -8.29 -4.37
CA ASN A 127 31.33 -8.03 -3.00
C ASN A 127 30.42 -8.64 -1.91
N PRO A 128 30.89 -9.63 -1.14
CA PRO A 128 30.20 -10.07 0.07
C PRO A 128 30.72 -9.25 1.26
N ASN A 129 29.85 -8.47 1.89
CA ASN A 129 29.86 -8.19 3.33
C ASN A 129 28.76 -7.18 3.68
N ASN A 130 27.68 -7.67 4.29
CA ASN A 130 27.37 -7.34 5.68
C ASN A 130 26.03 -7.96 6.09
N GLU A 131 26.12 -8.89 7.04
CA GLU A 131 25.03 -9.31 7.92
C GLU A 131 24.86 -8.24 9.00
N VAL A 132 23.61 -7.85 9.33
CA VAL A 132 23.26 -7.42 10.70
C VAL A 132 21.79 -7.77 11.01
N GLU A 133 21.66 -8.87 11.76
CA GLU A 133 20.86 -9.11 12.97
C GLU A 133 19.55 -8.30 13.22
N HIS A 134 18.45 -9.05 13.27
CA HIS A 134 17.21 -8.72 13.97
C HIS A 134 17.37 -8.98 15.47
N GLU A 135 17.21 -7.96 16.31
CA GLU A 135 16.91 -8.14 17.73
C GLU A 135 15.47 -7.71 18.04
N GLN A 136 14.67 -8.70 18.45
CA GLN A 136 13.45 -8.51 19.21
C GLN A 136 13.84 -8.30 20.67
N ASP A 137 13.36 -7.23 21.30
CA ASP A 137 13.30 -7.20 22.77
C ASP A 137 11.93 -6.74 23.27
N HIS A 138 11.46 -7.49 24.24
CA HIS A 138 10.13 -7.53 24.81
C HIS A 138 10.30 -7.12 26.27
N SER A 139 9.93 -5.88 26.63
CA SER A 139 9.98 -5.45 28.04
C SER A 139 8.75 -4.63 28.44
N GLN A 140 7.92 -5.32 29.22
CA GLN A 140 6.93 -4.93 30.21
C GLN A 140 6.82 -3.42 30.57
N GLN A 141 5.59 -2.90 30.44
CA GLN A 141 5.16 -1.63 31.02
C GLN A 141 4.99 -1.73 32.55
N PRO A 142 5.44 -0.74 33.33
CA PRO A 142 4.81 -0.41 34.61
C PRO A 142 3.76 0.70 34.42
N PRO A 143 2.67 0.71 35.21
CA PRO A 143 1.68 1.78 35.18
C PRO A 143 2.17 2.94 36.04
N THR A 144 1.89 4.21 35.68
CA THR A 144 1.48 5.27 36.64
C THR A 144 1.27 6.66 36.02
N SER A 145 0.17 7.27 36.48
CA SER A 145 -0.05 8.70 36.79
C SER A 145 0.05 9.77 35.69
N HIS A 146 -1.07 10.49 35.55
CA HIS A 146 -1.21 11.79 34.91
C HIS A 146 -0.12 12.79 35.35
N LEU A 147 0.94 12.88 34.56
CA LEU A 147 1.79 14.06 34.46
C LEU A 147 1.40 14.73 33.15
N GLN A 148 1.17 16.03 33.19
CA GLN A 148 0.88 16.81 31.99
C GLN A 148 2.21 16.93 31.23
N GLU A 149 2.47 15.95 30.37
CA GLU A 149 3.70 15.87 29.57
C GLU A 149 3.80 17.12 28.70
N ASP A 150 4.97 17.77 28.73
CA ASP A 150 5.35 18.77 27.76
C ASP A 150 5.56 18.05 26.41
N ILE A 151 4.44 17.85 25.68
CA ILE A 151 4.37 17.13 24.41
C ILE A 151 4.96 17.92 23.22
N GLY A 152 5.68 19.00 23.50
CA GLY A 152 6.31 19.86 22.50
C GLY A 152 5.34 20.77 21.77
N PRO A 153 5.82 21.55 20.78
CA PRO A 153 5.00 22.46 19.99
C PRO A 153 4.08 21.69 19.04
N GLU A 154 2.96 22.31 18.67
CA GLU A 154 2.04 21.77 17.68
C GLU A 154 2.77 21.57 16.33
N PRO A 155 2.70 20.36 15.74
CA PRO A 155 3.25 20.12 14.43
C PRO A 155 2.60 21.04 13.38
N PRO A 156 3.34 21.51 12.38
CA PRO A 156 2.81 22.39 11.34
C PRO A 156 1.98 21.59 10.31
N TRP A 157 0.83 21.08 10.74
CA TRP A 157 -0.05 20.26 9.93
C TRP A 157 -0.65 21.04 8.76
N ILE A 158 -0.44 20.54 7.54
CA ILE A 158 -1.25 20.86 6.37
C ILE A 158 -2.37 19.82 6.33
N ILE A 159 -3.62 20.27 6.28
CA ILE A 159 -4.80 19.41 6.42
C ILE A 159 -5.61 19.47 5.13
N ALA A 160 -5.82 18.33 4.49
CA ALA A 160 -6.69 18.22 3.32
C ALA A 160 -8.18 18.34 3.72
N PRO A 161 -9.08 18.72 2.79
CA PRO A 161 -10.52 18.64 3.03
C PRO A 161 -10.95 17.22 3.42
N PRO A 162 -11.88 17.05 4.37
CA PRO A 162 -12.35 15.72 4.76
C PRO A 162 -13.16 15.08 3.62
N THR A 163 -12.86 13.81 3.33
CA THR A 163 -13.62 12.99 2.38
C THR A 163 -14.59 12.09 3.13
N THR A 164 -15.84 12.01 2.69
CA THR A 164 -16.86 11.16 3.31
C THR A 164 -17.39 10.14 2.31
N GLU A 165 -17.37 8.85 2.68
CA GLU A 165 -17.90 7.75 1.86
C GLU A 165 -18.66 6.75 2.74
N LYS A 166 -19.89 6.38 2.34
CA LYS A 166 -20.82 5.55 3.13
C LYS A 166 -20.76 5.83 4.65
N LYS A 167 -20.81 7.12 5.03
CA LYS A 167 -20.71 7.66 6.41
C LYS A 167 -19.35 7.53 7.09
N SER A 168 -18.38 6.83 6.51
CA SER A 168 -17.00 6.87 6.98
C SER A 168 -16.37 8.20 6.58
N VAL A 169 -15.58 8.80 7.47
CA VAL A 169 -14.89 10.07 7.22
C VAL A 169 -13.39 9.84 7.23
N PHE A 170 -12.70 10.44 6.27
CA PHE A 170 -11.26 10.38 6.10
C PHE A 170 -10.69 11.79 6.14
N LEU A 171 -9.62 12.00 6.90
CA LEU A 171 -8.93 13.27 6.99
C LEU A 171 -7.42 13.03 6.98
N ALA A 172 -6.75 13.52 5.93
CA ALA A 172 -5.31 13.48 5.83
C ALA A 172 -4.68 14.75 6.42
N ARG A 173 -3.61 14.55 7.20
CA ARG A 173 -2.72 15.60 7.69
C ARG A 173 -1.31 15.26 7.23
N VAL A 174 -0.57 16.26 6.77
CA VAL A 174 0.86 16.11 6.45
C VAL A 174 1.67 17.17 7.16
N ALA A 175 2.88 16.83 7.58
CA ALA A 175 3.81 17.79 8.15
C ALA A 175 5.25 17.44 7.79
N PRO A 176 6.11 18.45 7.58
CA PRO A 176 7.54 18.23 7.41
C PRO A 176 8.17 17.63 8.68
N VAL A 177 9.03 16.63 8.49
CA VAL A 177 9.77 15.92 9.55
C VAL A 177 11.21 15.69 9.11
N SER A 178 12.15 15.81 10.04
CA SER A 178 13.59 15.66 9.79
C SER A 178 14.23 14.52 10.56
N SER A 179 13.45 13.76 11.35
CA SER A 179 13.94 12.58 12.05
C SER A 179 12.80 11.62 12.42
N PRO A 180 13.06 10.30 12.55
CA PRO A 180 12.08 9.34 13.04
C PRO A 180 11.49 9.71 14.41
N ALA A 181 12.31 10.28 15.30
CA ALA A 181 11.87 10.73 16.62
C ALA A 181 10.83 11.86 16.52
N GLN A 182 10.99 12.77 15.56
CA GLN A 182 10.03 13.85 15.31
C GLN A 182 8.73 13.32 14.69
N ALA A 183 8.79 12.36 13.75
CA ALA A 183 7.60 11.72 13.23
C ALA A 183 6.79 11.04 14.36
N LYS A 184 7.47 10.32 15.25
CA LYS A 184 6.84 9.71 16.43
C LYS A 184 6.23 10.75 17.38
N SER A 185 6.91 11.87 17.63
CA SER A 185 6.36 12.92 18.50
C SER A 185 5.14 13.61 17.88
N TYR A 186 5.07 13.74 16.56
CA TYR A 186 3.94 14.36 15.87
C TYR A 186 2.64 13.54 16.01
N ILE A 187 2.70 12.22 15.80
CA ILE A 187 1.52 11.37 16.02
C ILE A 187 1.13 11.35 17.50
N GLN A 188 2.09 11.28 18.42
CA GLN A 188 1.80 11.36 19.86
C GLN A 188 1.11 12.69 20.22
N HIS A 189 1.65 13.82 19.74
CA HIS A 189 1.05 15.13 19.96
C HIS A 189 -0.39 15.18 19.41
N LEU A 190 -0.63 14.69 18.18
CA LEU A 190 -1.96 14.64 17.59
C LEU A 190 -2.94 13.84 18.45
N LEU A 191 -2.56 12.64 18.90
CA LEU A 191 -3.41 11.78 19.73
C LEU A 191 -3.62 12.34 21.14
N SER A 192 -2.68 13.10 21.68
CA SER A 192 -2.81 13.74 23.00
C SER A 192 -3.67 15.02 22.96
N THR A 193 -3.64 15.78 21.86
CA THR A 193 -4.28 17.11 21.77
C THR A 193 -5.61 17.10 21.03
N ASP A 194 -5.78 16.26 20.01
CA ASP A 194 -7.00 16.16 19.22
C ASP A 194 -7.84 14.96 19.69
N LYS A 195 -8.83 15.25 20.54
CA LYS A 195 -9.79 14.23 21.04
C LYS A 195 -10.62 13.54 19.96
N LYS A 196 -10.71 14.09 18.74
CA LYS A 196 -11.39 13.43 17.62
C LYS A 196 -10.46 12.42 16.97
N ALA A 197 -9.20 12.79 16.73
CA ALA A 197 -8.18 11.87 16.22
C ALA A 197 -7.91 10.72 17.20
N ALA A 198 -7.82 11.03 18.50
CA ALA A 198 -7.62 10.03 19.56
C ALA A 198 -8.76 8.99 19.68
N ARG A 199 -9.97 9.34 19.22
CA ARG A 199 -11.16 8.46 19.21
C ARG A 199 -11.50 7.97 17.80
N ALA A 200 -10.62 8.22 16.83
CA ALA A 200 -10.81 7.70 15.49
C ALA A 200 -10.72 6.17 15.51
N THR A 201 -11.23 5.56 14.45
CA THR A 201 -11.14 4.11 14.30
C THR A 201 -9.71 3.72 13.95
N HIS A 202 -9.07 4.51 13.09
CA HIS A 202 -7.69 4.29 12.64
C HIS A 202 -7.00 5.65 12.39
N ASN A 203 -5.71 5.75 12.70
CA ASN A 203 -4.79 6.83 12.37
C ASN A 203 -3.59 6.24 11.61
N ILE A 204 -3.80 5.97 10.33
CA ILE A 204 -2.81 5.36 9.45
C ILE A 204 -1.66 6.34 9.26
N THR A 205 -0.40 5.90 9.42
CA THR A 205 0.77 6.75 9.26
C THR A 205 1.74 6.21 8.21
N ALA A 206 2.42 7.13 7.52
CA ALA A 206 3.55 6.81 6.66
C ALA A 206 4.51 8.00 6.62
N TRP A 207 5.81 7.74 6.57
CA TRP A 207 6.82 8.79 6.46
C TRP A 207 8.09 8.30 5.78
N ARG A 208 8.81 9.23 5.14
CA ARG A 208 10.12 9.02 4.50
C ARG A 208 11.01 10.19 4.87
N ILE A 209 12.23 9.93 5.34
CA ILE A 209 13.12 10.94 5.92
C ILE A 209 14.56 10.70 5.47
N HIS A 210 15.22 11.75 5.00
CA HIS A 210 16.65 11.77 4.82
C HIS A 210 17.37 11.91 6.17
N GLY A 211 18.24 10.95 6.45
CA GLY A 211 19.13 10.95 7.60
C GLY A 211 20.44 11.68 7.34
N LEU A 212 21.25 11.78 8.39
CA LEU A 212 22.62 12.26 8.27
C LEU A 212 23.46 11.30 7.42
N ASN A 213 24.45 11.84 6.71
CA ASN A 213 25.43 11.08 5.92
C ASN A 213 24.82 10.18 4.82
N GLY A 214 23.66 10.55 4.27
CA GLY A 214 23.00 9.80 3.20
C GLY A 214 22.22 8.57 3.66
N ALA A 215 22.05 8.38 4.97
CA ALA A 215 21.09 7.41 5.48
C ALA A 215 19.67 7.80 5.06
N THR A 216 18.79 6.82 4.88
CA THR A 216 17.36 7.05 4.64
C THR A 216 16.56 6.20 5.62
N TYR A 217 15.46 6.77 6.11
CA TYR A 217 14.54 6.10 7.02
C TYR A 217 13.13 6.21 6.45
N GLN A 218 12.39 5.13 6.50
CA GLN A 218 10.98 5.13 6.12
C GLN A 218 10.24 4.08 6.95
N ASP A 219 9.00 4.38 7.31
CA ASP A 219 8.17 3.49 8.12
C ASP A 219 6.69 3.82 7.91
N CYS A 220 5.81 2.90 8.27
CA CYS A 220 4.37 3.06 8.23
C CYS A 220 3.66 2.25 9.32
N ASP A 221 2.47 2.71 9.71
CA ASP A 221 1.59 2.00 10.65
C ASP A 221 0.16 2.00 10.10
N ASP A 222 -0.46 0.82 10.06
CA ASP A 222 -1.85 0.62 9.64
C ASP A 222 -2.85 1.11 10.71
N ASP A 223 -2.46 1.18 11.99
CA ASP A 223 -3.34 1.40 13.16
C ASP A 223 -4.62 0.54 13.12
N GLY A 224 -4.48 -0.72 12.70
CA GLY A 224 -5.58 -1.68 12.57
C GLY A 224 -6.38 -1.59 11.26
N GLU A 225 -6.09 -0.64 10.37
CA GLU A 225 -6.59 -0.62 9.00
C GLU A 225 -5.65 -1.44 8.10
N THR A 226 -5.72 -2.77 8.19
CA THR A 226 -4.78 -3.70 7.55
C THR A 226 -4.46 -3.32 6.10
N ALA A 227 -3.15 -3.26 5.79
CA ALA A 227 -2.54 -2.93 4.51
C ALA A 227 -2.64 -1.47 4.04
N ALA A 228 -3.16 -0.54 4.85
CA ALA A 228 -3.31 0.86 4.46
C ALA A 228 -2.01 1.67 4.55
N GLY A 229 -1.24 1.52 5.62
CA GLY A 229 0.02 2.23 5.86
C GLY A 229 1.05 1.96 4.78
N GLY A 230 1.23 0.69 4.41
CA GLY A 230 2.11 0.30 3.31
C GLY A 230 1.71 0.94 1.97
N ARG A 231 0.40 1.02 1.68
CA ARG A 231 -0.14 1.68 0.47
C ARG A 231 0.13 3.18 0.44
N VAL A 232 0.01 3.87 1.58
CA VAL A 232 0.34 5.30 1.69
C VAL A 232 1.85 5.50 1.56
N LEU A 233 2.68 4.65 2.18
CA LEU A 233 4.13 4.73 2.03
C LEU A 233 4.56 4.52 0.58
N HIS A 234 3.99 3.54 -0.10
CA HIS A 234 4.25 3.28 -1.51
C HIS A 234 3.86 4.48 -2.39
N LEU A 235 2.70 5.09 -2.12
CA LEU A 235 2.30 6.34 -2.79
C LEU A 235 3.38 7.44 -2.64
N MET A 236 3.93 7.61 -1.44
CA MET A 236 5.00 8.59 -1.21
C MET A 236 6.28 8.25 -1.99
N GLN A 237 6.61 6.96 -2.14
CA GLN A 237 7.75 6.50 -2.94
C GLN A 237 7.56 6.85 -4.42
N LEU A 238 6.39 6.59 -4.99
CA LEU A 238 6.10 6.91 -6.39
C LEU A 238 6.11 8.40 -6.67
N MET A 239 5.65 9.22 -5.72
CA MET A 239 5.66 10.67 -5.83
C MET A 239 7.03 11.29 -5.49
N ASP A 240 8.02 10.47 -5.13
CA ASP A 240 9.34 10.88 -4.63
C ASP A 240 9.28 11.94 -3.51
N VAL A 241 8.32 11.78 -2.60
CA VAL A 241 8.13 12.68 -1.46
C VAL A 241 9.00 12.23 -0.29
N TRP A 242 9.79 13.16 0.23
CA TRP A 242 10.70 12.95 1.36
C TRP A 242 10.55 14.05 2.40
N ASP A 243 11.07 13.77 3.60
CA ASP A 243 11.09 14.66 4.76
C ASP A 243 9.69 15.10 5.21
N VAL A 244 8.72 14.20 5.04
CA VAL A 244 7.30 14.41 5.32
C VAL A 244 6.72 13.20 6.05
N MET A 245 5.81 13.47 6.98
CA MET A 245 4.93 12.49 7.61
C MET A 245 3.50 12.75 7.18
N ILE A 246 2.78 11.68 6.86
CA ILE A 246 1.35 11.66 6.59
C ILE A 246 0.64 10.92 7.72
N VAL A 247 -0.49 11.46 8.16
CA VAL A 247 -1.47 10.78 9.03
C VAL A 247 -2.83 10.83 8.36
N VAL A 248 -3.37 9.68 7.95
CA VAL A 248 -4.74 9.56 7.45
C VAL A 248 -5.63 9.03 8.58
N THR A 249 -6.42 9.91 9.17
CA THR A 249 -7.39 9.54 10.20
C THR A 249 -8.69 9.06 9.56
N ARG A 250 -9.16 7.87 9.92
CA ARG A 250 -10.47 7.33 9.53
C ARG A 250 -11.41 7.22 10.74
N TRP A 251 -12.62 7.74 10.59
CA TRP A 251 -13.75 7.46 11.48
C TRP A 251 -14.73 6.53 10.77
N TYR A 252 -14.92 5.31 11.30
CA TYR A 252 -15.80 4.30 10.72
C TYR A 252 -17.27 4.73 10.77
N GLY A 253 -17.95 4.64 9.63
CA GLY A 253 -19.34 5.06 9.45
C GLY A 253 -20.41 4.00 9.75
N GLY A 254 -20.03 2.80 10.19
CA GLY A 254 -20.96 1.68 10.40
C GLY A 254 -21.19 0.81 9.15
N VAL A 255 -20.53 1.10 8.02
CA VAL A 255 -20.61 0.32 6.78
C VAL A 255 -19.20 -0.08 6.35
N LEU A 256 -18.98 -1.39 6.17
CA LEU A 256 -17.73 -1.90 5.62
C LEU A 256 -17.59 -1.39 4.17
N LEU A 257 -16.49 -0.66 3.92
CA LEU A 257 -16.19 -0.15 2.60
C LEU A 257 -15.50 -1.18 1.71
N GLY A 258 -15.10 -2.33 2.28
CA GLY A 258 -14.31 -3.30 1.53
C GLY A 258 -13.02 -2.65 1.04
N PRO A 259 -12.56 -2.99 -0.17
CA PRO A 259 -11.28 -2.49 -0.70
C PRO A 259 -11.32 -1.01 -1.10
N ASP A 260 -12.50 -0.42 -1.34
CA ASP A 260 -12.65 0.98 -1.76
C ASP A 260 -11.98 1.96 -0.78
N ARG A 261 -11.90 1.58 0.49
CA ARG A 261 -11.22 2.36 1.53
C ARG A 261 -9.79 2.72 1.15
N PHE A 262 -9.06 1.83 0.48
CA PHE A 262 -7.67 2.06 0.10
C PHE A 262 -7.54 3.17 -0.94
N ARG A 263 -8.45 3.21 -1.93
CA ARG A 263 -8.53 4.30 -2.90
C ARG A 263 -8.77 5.64 -2.20
N ILE A 264 -9.69 5.68 -1.23
CA ILE A 264 -10.04 6.92 -0.53
C ILE A 264 -8.89 7.38 0.37
N ILE A 265 -8.23 6.45 1.07
CA ILE A 265 -7.05 6.72 1.91
C ILE A 265 -5.93 7.33 1.05
N ASN A 266 -5.62 6.70 -0.09
CA ASN A 266 -4.56 7.19 -0.99
C ASN A 266 -4.93 8.52 -1.66
N SER A 267 -6.19 8.71 -2.04
CA SER A 267 -6.66 9.99 -2.57
C SER A 267 -6.52 11.10 -1.52
N ALA A 268 -6.96 10.86 -0.28
CA ALA A 268 -6.84 11.82 0.79
C ALA A 268 -5.38 12.15 1.12
N ALA A 269 -4.49 11.15 1.15
CA ALA A 269 -3.06 11.35 1.33
C ALA A 269 -2.46 12.20 0.20
N ARG A 270 -2.80 11.90 -1.06
CA ARG A 270 -2.35 12.67 -2.23
C ARG A 270 -2.84 14.11 -2.19
N ASP A 271 -4.09 14.35 -1.82
CA ASP A 271 -4.68 15.70 -1.79
C ASP A 271 -4.03 16.60 -0.71
N ALA A 272 -3.34 16.00 0.27
CA ALA A 272 -2.65 16.71 1.33
C ALA A 272 -1.17 17.01 1.00
N LEU A 273 -0.57 16.26 0.07
CA LEU A 273 0.82 16.40 -0.40
C LEU A 273 0.97 17.52 -1.44
#